data_AF-A0A7M3YGQ6-F1
#
_entry.id   AF-A0A7M3YGQ6-F1
#
_cell.length_a   1.000
_cell.length_b   1.000
_cell.length_c   1.000
_cell.angle_alpha   90.00
_cell.angle_beta   90.00
_cell.angle_gamma   90.00
#
_symmetry.space_group_name_H-M   'P 1'
#
loop_
_entity.id
_entity.type
_entity.pdbx_description
1 polymer ?
#
loop_
_entity_poly.entity_id
_entity_poly.type
_entity_poly.pdbx_seq_one_letter_code
_entity_poly.pdbx_strand_id
1 'polypeptide(L)'
;MLRRQVIVLTILLLLFSLPSYASEAKETEIVEQFGVGFDEVTIADSSDYLNDPRDLEFHPGRANELWIANRATDTITIVENTGLENQTSQNRADSHRNHFLEEVSAISFGAYHPEFDYQWGSAQESRNTYDGQANPNNFMGPALWPSSLSHFAIENQNTGNGLLGSHIDMLHESPYGVGIAHDYDNVYWYNDGYYGELVRYDFQEDHDTGEHDHSDGVVRRYSDVQLTHSYGTPSHMVMDKSNGILYIADAGANRVVWVNTDDPTTTSTNIMDDASRLEPLAEYSRIGGVEWGILATGLNLPSGIALADGQLFVSENGNGKIVAYDLASDGKSAVQLDKIQTTATSIMGLELGPNGHLYYVDNGQDKAVRIDPYTDEDGDGVGDEVDNCPSIANPLQANYDNDSMGDVCDADDDNDSVVDVNDQCAQGQLAWTSSLSNDHDGDGCFDATEDLDDDNDGISDGSDLCPIGDLGWTSSLSTDYDGDGCQDSMEDVDDDNDRICDANELSSSWACAPSTASLDLCPQSSLGFFSNNQNDVDGDGCEDATEDMDDDNDGFTDDVDDCPMSSGSSSMGSQLGCSDYDSDGYSDSIDVFPAESTQWIDSD
;
A
#
# COMPACT_ATOMS: atom_id res chain seq x y z
N MET A 1 57.53 21.43 -44.17
CA MET A 1 57.88 20.31 -43.27
C MET A 1 56.58 19.68 -42.78
N LEU A 2 56.43 18.39 -43.11
CA LEU A 2 55.44 17.39 -42.70
C LEU A 2 54.05 17.84 -42.19
N ARG A 3 52.98 17.44 -42.89
CA ARG A 3 52.21 16.25 -42.50
C ARG A 3 51.25 15.79 -43.61
N ARG A 4 51.11 14.46 -43.65
CA ARG A 4 50.54 13.58 -44.68
C ARG A 4 49.01 13.72 -44.80
N GLN A 5 48.52 13.55 -46.04
CA GLN A 5 47.17 13.11 -46.37
C GLN A 5 46.99 11.59 -46.16
N VAL A 6 45.75 11.11 -46.29
CA VAL A 6 45.25 9.72 -46.53
C VAL A 6 44.82 8.99 -45.23
N ILE A 7 43.64 8.36 -45.04
CA ILE A 7 42.36 8.14 -45.77
C ILE A 7 41.42 7.38 -44.78
N VAL A 8 40.09 7.57 -44.91
CA VAL A 8 38.99 6.59 -44.64
C VAL A 8 38.77 6.01 -43.22
N LEU A 9 37.57 6.16 -42.66
CA LEU A 9 36.51 5.12 -42.63
C LEU A 9 35.37 5.57 -41.70
N THR A 10 34.16 5.62 -42.25
CA THR A 10 32.91 5.86 -41.55
C THR A 10 32.63 4.66 -40.63
N ILE A 11 32.58 4.87 -39.31
CA ILE A 11 32.02 3.90 -38.36
C ILE A 11 30.87 4.59 -37.63
N LEU A 12 29.69 4.04 -37.86
CA LEU A 12 28.42 4.37 -37.22
C LEU A 12 28.46 3.81 -35.79
N LEU A 13 28.55 4.67 -34.77
CA LEU A 13 28.23 4.29 -33.39
C LEU A 13 26.80 4.78 -33.10
N LEU A 14 25.84 3.84 -33.04
CA LEU A 14 24.58 4.06 -32.35
C LEU A 14 24.88 4.15 -30.86
N LEU A 15 24.84 5.35 -30.30
CA LEU A 15 24.68 5.56 -28.86
C LEU A 15 23.18 5.43 -28.57
N PHE A 16 22.74 4.26 -28.10
CA PHE A 16 21.51 4.15 -27.35
C PHE A 16 21.72 4.86 -26.01
N SER A 17 21.21 6.07 -25.88
CA SER A 17 20.94 6.69 -24.58
C SER A 17 19.71 6.03 -23.99
N LEU A 18 19.90 5.06 -23.09
CA LEU A 18 18.84 4.65 -22.18
C LEU A 18 18.60 5.84 -21.23
N PRO A 19 17.37 6.38 -21.12
CA PRO A 19 17.05 7.29 -20.04
C PRO A 19 17.04 6.47 -18.75
N SER A 20 17.97 6.75 -17.84
CA SER A 20 17.87 6.33 -16.45
C SER A 20 16.70 7.07 -15.81
N TYR A 21 15.49 6.54 -15.97
CA TYR A 21 14.37 6.84 -15.08
C TYR A 21 14.55 6.01 -13.81
N ALA A 22 15.58 6.34 -13.04
CA ALA A 22 15.48 6.17 -11.60
C ALA A 22 14.83 7.47 -11.11
N SER A 23 13.50 7.51 -11.16
CA SER A 23 12.76 8.36 -10.24
C SER A 23 13.10 7.80 -8.89
N GLU A 24 13.92 8.50 -8.12
CA GLU A 24 13.96 8.34 -6.67
C GLU A 24 12.50 8.46 -6.24
N ALA A 25 11.89 7.34 -5.83
CA ALA A 25 10.56 7.37 -5.26
C ALA A 25 10.70 8.23 -4.02
N LYS A 26 10.18 9.46 -4.09
CA LYS A 26 10.01 10.26 -2.89
C LYS A 26 9.11 9.39 -2.02
N GLU A 27 9.64 8.89 -0.89
CA GLU A 27 8.80 8.33 0.18
C GLU A 27 7.62 9.29 0.33
N THR A 28 6.43 8.81 -0.01
CA THR A 28 5.20 9.58 0.18
C THR A 28 5.06 9.77 1.67
N GLU A 29 5.41 10.96 2.14
CA GLU A 29 5.22 11.34 3.53
C GLU A 29 3.73 11.22 3.85
N ILE A 30 3.38 10.22 4.67
CA ILE A 30 2.01 9.97 5.08
C ILE A 30 1.55 11.15 5.93
N VAL A 31 0.45 11.78 5.52
CA VAL A 31 -0.22 12.77 6.35
C VAL A 31 -1.00 12.00 7.41
N GLU A 32 -0.62 12.15 8.68
CA GLU A 32 -1.18 11.37 9.80
C GLU A 32 -2.72 11.41 9.83
N GLN A 33 -3.31 12.59 9.58
CA GLN A 33 -4.76 12.80 9.56
C GLN A 33 -5.48 12.09 8.40
N PHE A 34 -4.74 11.67 7.37
CA PHE A 34 -5.26 10.95 6.21
C PHE A 34 -4.93 9.45 6.26
N GLY A 35 -3.77 9.10 6.84
CA GLY A 35 -3.26 7.73 6.83
C GLY A 35 -2.96 7.22 5.42
N VAL A 36 -2.78 5.90 5.32
CA VAL A 36 -2.70 5.15 4.05
C VAL A 36 -4.08 4.79 3.50
N GLY A 37 -5.09 4.88 4.37
CA GLY A 37 -6.52 4.78 4.11
C GLY A 37 -7.26 5.30 5.35
N PHE A 38 -8.58 5.41 5.28
CA PHE A 38 -9.37 5.93 6.40
C PHE A 38 -10.83 5.51 6.33
N ASP A 39 -11.48 5.50 7.49
CA ASP A 39 -12.92 5.42 7.64
C ASP A 39 -13.55 6.81 7.88
N GLU A 40 -14.77 7.00 7.39
CA GLU A 40 -15.59 8.19 7.65
C GLU A 40 -16.67 7.87 8.70
N VAL A 41 -16.49 8.40 9.91
CA VAL A 41 -17.43 8.18 11.03
C VAL A 41 -18.38 9.37 11.15
N THR A 42 -19.68 9.12 10.97
CA THR A 42 -20.69 10.17 11.22
C THR A 42 -20.81 10.44 12.71
N ILE A 43 -20.49 11.67 13.11
CA ILE A 43 -20.51 12.13 14.50
C ILE A 43 -21.88 12.67 14.87
N ALA A 44 -22.47 13.48 14.00
CA ALA A 44 -23.80 14.05 14.19
C ALA A 44 -24.48 14.18 12.84
N ASP A 45 -25.81 14.05 12.83
CA ASP A 45 -26.61 14.26 11.64
C ASP A 45 -27.89 15.07 11.92
N SER A 46 -28.81 15.14 10.97
CA SER A 46 -30.10 15.83 11.12
C SER A 46 -30.93 15.39 12.34
N SER A 47 -30.73 14.17 12.85
CA SER A 47 -31.37 13.68 14.08
C SER A 47 -30.80 14.33 15.35
N ASP A 48 -29.57 14.85 15.26
CA ASP A 48 -28.86 15.65 16.26
C ASP A 48 -29.01 17.16 16.01
N TYR A 49 -30.09 17.57 15.37
CA TYR A 49 -30.46 18.97 15.10
C TYR A 49 -29.62 19.68 14.02
N LEU A 50 -28.77 18.98 13.27
CA LEU A 50 -28.06 19.60 12.15
C LEU A 50 -29.04 20.01 11.04
N ASN A 51 -28.86 21.22 10.52
CA ASN A 51 -29.66 21.74 9.41
C ASN A 51 -28.90 22.84 8.67
N ASP A 52 -28.47 22.54 7.45
CA ASP A 52 -27.57 23.37 6.66
C ASP A 52 -26.31 23.77 7.47
N PRO A 53 -25.59 22.80 8.10
CA PRO A 53 -24.44 23.08 8.93
C PRO A 53 -23.31 23.71 8.10
N ARG A 54 -22.56 24.64 8.70
CA ARG A 54 -21.53 25.43 7.99
C ARG A 54 -20.15 25.28 8.58
N ASP A 55 -20.08 25.32 9.91
CA ASP A 55 -18.82 25.35 10.63
C ASP A 55 -18.89 24.49 11.88
N LEU A 56 -17.73 24.04 12.35
CA LEU A 56 -17.61 23.25 13.56
C LEU A 56 -16.31 23.60 14.29
N GLU A 57 -16.35 23.61 15.62
CA GLU A 57 -15.17 23.89 16.44
C GLU A 57 -15.26 23.20 17.81
N PHE A 58 -14.13 22.72 18.34
CA PHE A 58 -14.10 22.13 19.68
C PHE A 58 -13.99 23.19 20.77
N HIS A 59 -14.73 22.99 21.86
CA HIS A 59 -14.66 23.88 23.01
C HIS A 59 -13.27 23.81 23.69
N PRO A 60 -12.55 24.94 23.85
CA PRO A 60 -11.16 24.91 24.33
C PRO A 60 -11.01 24.41 25.79
N GLY A 61 -12.02 24.63 26.62
CA GLY A 61 -12.01 24.27 28.04
C GLY A 61 -12.70 22.94 28.40
N ARG A 62 -13.35 22.27 27.43
CA ARG A 62 -14.21 21.10 27.70
C ARG A 62 -13.90 20.01 26.68
N ALA A 63 -13.21 18.98 27.15
CA ALA A 63 -12.75 17.89 26.29
C ALA A 63 -13.93 17.21 25.57
N ASN A 64 -13.74 16.95 24.28
CA ASN A 64 -14.71 16.27 23.41
C ASN A 64 -16.08 16.96 23.30
N GLU A 65 -16.14 18.28 23.48
CA GLU A 65 -17.37 19.04 23.23
C GLU A 65 -17.26 19.80 21.91
N LEU A 66 -18.03 19.37 20.90
CA LEU A 66 -18.02 19.93 19.56
C LEU A 66 -19.23 20.85 19.34
N TRP A 67 -18.99 22.06 18.86
CA TRP A 67 -20.02 23.05 18.55
C TRP A 67 -20.15 23.16 17.03
N ILE A 68 -21.38 23.10 16.51
CA ILE A 68 -21.67 23.09 15.07
C ILE A 68 -22.66 24.22 14.77
N ALA A 69 -22.29 25.11 13.85
CA ALA A 69 -23.11 26.23 13.42
C ALA A 69 -24.10 25.83 12.32
N ASN A 70 -25.40 26.02 12.57
CA ASN A 70 -26.47 25.67 11.64
C ASN A 70 -27.07 26.91 10.97
N ARG A 71 -26.82 27.08 9.68
CA ARG A 71 -27.27 28.27 8.93
C ARG A 71 -28.79 28.32 8.79
N ALA A 72 -29.46 27.19 8.58
CA ALA A 72 -30.90 27.21 8.28
C ALA A 72 -31.78 27.51 9.50
N THR A 73 -31.26 27.34 10.70
CA THR A 73 -32.00 27.54 11.96
C THR A 73 -31.44 28.66 12.83
N ASP A 74 -30.28 29.20 12.47
CA ASP A 74 -29.51 30.21 13.22
C ASP A 74 -29.14 29.71 14.62
N THR A 75 -28.90 28.41 14.76
CA THR A 75 -28.67 27.74 16.04
C THR A 75 -27.30 27.07 16.10
N ILE A 76 -26.85 26.78 17.32
CA ILE A 76 -25.65 25.98 17.55
C ILE A 76 -26.05 24.61 18.10
N THR A 77 -25.65 23.55 17.41
CA THR A 77 -25.69 22.19 17.95
C THR A 77 -24.44 21.96 18.78
N ILE A 78 -24.59 21.43 19.99
CA ILE A 78 -23.49 21.05 20.87
C ILE A 78 -23.53 19.53 21.04
N VAL A 79 -22.45 18.88 20.65
CA VAL A 79 -22.22 17.44 20.81
C VAL A 79 -21.25 17.25 21.97
N GLU A 80 -21.70 16.60 23.04
CA GLU A 80 -20.92 16.31 24.24
C GLU A 80 -20.40 14.87 24.17
N ASN A 81 -19.18 14.63 24.68
CA ASN A 81 -18.49 13.33 24.57
C ASN A 81 -18.38 12.87 23.10
N THR A 82 -18.06 13.81 22.22
CA THR A 82 -17.93 13.63 20.77
C THR A 82 -17.08 12.41 20.42
N GLY A 83 -17.66 11.48 19.66
CA GLY A 83 -17.01 10.25 19.22
C GLY A 83 -16.86 9.15 20.28
N LEU A 84 -17.46 9.30 21.47
CA LEU A 84 -17.44 8.30 22.54
C LEU A 84 -18.80 7.57 22.65
N GLU A 85 -18.81 6.39 23.30
CA GLU A 85 -20.03 5.57 23.46
C GLU A 85 -21.20 6.30 24.18
N ASN A 86 -20.89 7.29 25.02
CA ASN A 86 -21.86 8.08 25.78
C ASN A 86 -22.12 9.48 25.18
N GLN A 87 -21.93 9.64 23.88
CA GLN A 87 -22.20 10.88 23.15
C GLN A 87 -23.65 11.34 23.33
N THR A 88 -23.83 12.66 23.52
CA THR A 88 -25.14 13.32 23.56
C THR A 88 -25.14 14.59 22.74
N SER A 89 -26.30 15.02 22.25
CA SER A 89 -26.46 16.25 21.49
C SER A 89 -27.54 17.15 22.09
N GLN A 90 -27.33 18.46 22.03
CA GLN A 90 -28.34 19.48 22.34
C GLN A 90 -28.29 20.62 21.33
N ASN A 91 -29.43 21.28 21.11
CA ASN A 91 -29.49 22.47 20.25
C ASN A 91 -29.72 23.73 21.09
N ARG A 92 -29.01 24.80 20.76
CA ARG A 92 -29.10 26.10 21.44
C ARG A 92 -29.59 27.17 20.46
N ALA A 93 -30.71 27.79 20.80
CA ALA A 93 -31.41 28.76 19.97
C ALA A 93 -31.69 30.04 20.76
N ASP A 94 -30.93 31.10 20.47
CA ASP A 94 -31.18 32.40 21.08
C ASP A 94 -32.48 33.04 20.54
N SER A 95 -33.15 33.82 21.37
CA SER A 95 -34.39 34.54 21.05
C SER A 95 -34.21 35.66 20.02
N HIS A 96 -32.99 36.18 19.88
CA HIS A 96 -32.62 37.25 18.93
C HIS A 96 -31.62 36.76 17.88
N ARG A 97 -31.49 35.44 17.71
CA ARG A 97 -30.61 34.83 16.71
C ARG A 97 -30.85 35.32 15.28
N ASN A 98 -32.08 35.75 14.97
CA ASN A 98 -32.43 36.35 13.67
C ASN A 98 -31.71 37.66 13.34
N HIS A 99 -30.97 38.23 14.29
CA HIS A 99 -30.05 39.34 14.06
C HIS A 99 -28.60 38.93 14.33
N PHE A 100 -28.34 38.29 15.47
CA PHE A 100 -26.96 38.03 15.92
C PHE A 100 -26.35 36.71 15.37
N LEU A 101 -27.15 35.82 14.79
CA LEU A 101 -26.73 34.54 14.18
C LEU A 101 -27.42 34.28 12.83
N GLU A 102 -28.06 35.28 12.22
CA GLU A 102 -28.83 35.10 10.98
C GLU A 102 -27.93 34.60 9.85
N GLU A 103 -28.28 33.44 9.28
CA GLU A 103 -27.47 32.74 8.31
C GLU A 103 -26.01 32.55 8.78
N VAL A 104 -25.83 32.11 10.03
CA VAL A 104 -24.50 31.87 10.62
C VAL A 104 -23.63 31.04 9.68
N SER A 105 -22.41 31.52 9.44
CA SER A 105 -21.49 30.97 8.44
C SER A 105 -20.19 30.44 9.04
N ALA A 106 -19.75 31.04 10.14
CA ALA A 106 -18.51 30.67 10.82
C ALA A 106 -18.59 31.00 12.32
N ILE A 107 -17.85 30.25 13.12
CA ILE A 107 -17.64 30.49 14.56
C ILE A 107 -16.14 30.43 14.87
N SER A 108 -15.72 31.10 15.94
CA SER A 108 -14.34 30.98 16.44
C SER A 108 -14.30 31.17 17.96
N PHE A 109 -13.74 30.19 18.67
CA PHE A 109 -13.56 30.26 20.11
C PHE A 109 -12.46 31.25 20.51
N GLY A 110 -12.81 32.06 21.48
CA GLY A 110 -12.07 33.19 22.03
C GLY A 110 -11.22 32.85 23.24
N ALA A 111 -10.97 33.87 24.06
CA ALA A 111 -10.28 33.74 25.33
C ALA A 111 -11.19 33.19 26.44
N TYR A 112 -10.56 32.67 27.49
CA TYR A 112 -11.26 32.30 28.73
C TYR A 112 -11.78 33.56 29.43
N HIS A 113 -13.04 33.51 29.88
CA HIS A 113 -13.67 34.56 30.66
C HIS A 113 -14.19 33.99 32.00
N PRO A 114 -13.91 34.62 33.16
CA PRO A 114 -14.31 34.09 34.47
C PRO A 114 -15.82 33.89 34.65
N GLU A 115 -16.65 34.67 33.96
CA GLU A 115 -18.12 34.56 34.02
C GLU A 115 -18.68 33.64 32.93
N PHE A 116 -18.08 33.67 31.74
CA PHE A 116 -18.66 33.07 30.54
C PHE A 116 -17.99 31.76 30.11
N ASP A 117 -17.06 31.25 30.92
CA ASP A 117 -16.16 30.14 30.60
C ASP A 117 -15.20 30.52 29.46
N TYR A 118 -15.65 30.44 28.21
CA TYR A 118 -14.93 31.03 27.07
C TYR A 118 -15.88 31.97 26.32
N GLN A 119 -15.32 32.99 25.69
CA GLN A 119 -16.06 33.78 24.73
C GLN A 119 -15.89 33.15 23.34
N TRP A 120 -16.83 33.38 22.43
CA TRP A 120 -16.69 32.96 21.04
C TRP A 120 -17.36 33.96 20.11
N GLY A 121 -16.78 34.14 18.92
CA GLY A 121 -17.28 35.04 17.90
C GLY A 121 -18.06 34.27 16.83
N SER A 122 -19.02 34.94 16.20
CA SER A 122 -19.73 34.40 15.03
C SER A 122 -19.75 35.36 13.84
N ALA A 123 -19.78 34.79 12.64
CA ALA A 123 -20.03 35.48 11.37
C ALA A 123 -21.38 35.08 10.77
N GLN A 124 -21.99 36.01 10.04
CA GLN A 124 -23.36 35.93 9.56
C GLN A 124 -23.38 36.29 8.07
N GLU A 125 -23.80 35.35 7.22
CA GLU A 125 -23.87 35.57 5.77
C GLU A 125 -25.14 36.36 5.38
N SER A 126 -25.42 37.45 6.09
CA SER A 126 -26.65 38.22 5.94
C SER A 126 -26.40 39.72 5.79
N ARG A 127 -27.43 40.42 5.29
CA ARG A 127 -27.53 41.89 5.27
C ARG A 127 -28.50 42.44 6.32
N ASN A 128 -28.74 41.66 7.36
CA ASN A 128 -29.70 41.90 8.44
C ASN A 128 -31.12 42.02 7.89
N THR A 129 -31.72 40.87 7.57
CA THR A 129 -33.11 40.82 7.11
C THR A 129 -34.07 40.31 8.17
N TYR A 130 -33.56 39.94 9.34
CA TYR A 130 -34.34 39.34 10.41
C TYR A 130 -35.07 38.08 9.94
N ASP A 131 -34.36 37.16 9.28
CA ASP A 131 -34.88 35.96 8.63
C ASP A 131 -35.92 36.30 7.54
N GLY A 132 -35.66 37.36 6.78
CA GLY A 132 -36.57 37.89 5.75
C GLY A 132 -37.79 38.65 6.29
N GLN A 133 -37.85 38.97 7.58
CA GLN A 133 -38.93 39.75 8.18
C GLN A 133 -38.86 41.25 7.87
N ALA A 134 -37.69 41.76 7.46
CA ALA A 134 -37.47 43.15 7.08
C ALA A 134 -36.66 43.29 5.78
N ASN A 135 -36.66 44.51 5.22
CA ASN A 135 -35.74 44.83 4.13
C ASN A 135 -34.30 44.89 4.67
N PRO A 136 -33.29 44.47 3.87
CA PRO A 136 -31.90 44.58 4.25
C PRO A 136 -31.52 46.00 4.67
N ASN A 137 -30.86 46.13 5.83
CA ASN A 137 -30.40 47.42 6.36
C ASN A 137 -28.86 47.51 6.47
N ASN A 138 -28.14 46.43 6.12
CA ASN A 138 -26.67 46.30 6.19
C ASN A 138 -26.08 46.45 7.61
N PHE A 139 -26.90 46.44 8.65
CA PHE A 139 -26.48 46.52 10.04
C PHE A 139 -26.11 45.11 10.51
N MET A 140 -24.97 44.61 10.04
CA MET A 140 -24.37 43.31 10.41
C MET A 140 -22.86 43.47 10.63
N GLY A 141 -22.31 42.54 11.39
CA GLY A 141 -20.88 42.32 11.62
C GLY A 141 -20.72 41.21 12.67
N PRO A 142 -19.52 40.97 13.21
CA PRO A 142 -19.32 39.88 14.17
C PRO A 142 -20.09 40.10 15.47
N ALA A 143 -20.59 39.02 16.05
CA ALA A 143 -21.22 39.00 17.37
C ALA A 143 -20.39 38.14 18.33
N LEU A 144 -20.30 38.56 19.59
CA LEU A 144 -19.59 37.88 20.66
C LEU A 144 -20.58 37.21 21.61
N TRP A 145 -20.22 36.01 22.08
CA TRP A 145 -21.10 35.14 22.83
C TRP A 145 -20.38 34.47 24.00
N PRO A 146 -21.11 34.12 25.08
CA PRO A 146 -20.61 33.25 26.12
C PRO A 146 -20.64 31.79 25.66
N SER A 147 -19.69 30.96 26.08
CA SER A 147 -19.73 29.50 25.85
C SER A 147 -20.40 28.76 27.01
N SER A 148 -20.47 29.37 28.18
CA SER A 148 -21.10 28.79 29.36
C SER A 148 -22.57 28.44 29.08
N LEU A 149 -22.91 27.17 29.35
CA LEU A 149 -24.24 26.62 29.07
C LEU A 149 -25.34 27.19 29.98
N SER A 150 -24.99 27.94 31.03
CA SER A 150 -25.93 28.68 31.86
C SER A 150 -26.27 30.06 31.32
N HIS A 151 -25.48 30.61 30.40
CA HIS A 151 -25.68 31.94 29.81
C HIS A 151 -26.17 31.83 28.37
N PHE A 152 -25.47 31.06 27.53
CA PHE A 152 -25.74 30.99 26.09
C PHE A 152 -27.12 30.40 25.78
N ALA A 153 -27.91 31.18 25.04
CA ALA A 153 -29.31 30.95 24.69
C ALA A 153 -30.22 30.70 25.92
N ILE A 154 -29.83 31.19 27.11
CA ILE A 154 -30.57 31.03 28.37
C ILE A 154 -30.89 32.38 29.00
N GLU A 155 -29.93 33.31 29.03
CA GLU A 155 -30.13 34.62 29.62
C GLU A 155 -30.86 35.58 28.69
N ASN A 156 -31.68 36.46 29.27
CA ASN A 156 -32.38 37.54 28.57
C ASN A 156 -33.24 37.11 27.37
N GLN A 157 -33.75 35.88 27.42
CA GLN A 157 -34.61 35.31 26.39
C GLN A 157 -36.04 35.87 26.48
N ASN A 158 -36.37 36.86 25.64
CA ASN A 158 -37.71 37.45 25.52
C ASN A 158 -38.33 37.91 26.87
N THR A 159 -37.50 38.40 27.79
CA THR A 159 -37.89 38.72 29.18
C THR A 159 -38.68 40.03 29.31
N GLY A 160 -38.72 40.85 28.25
CA GLY A 160 -39.42 42.14 28.23
C GLY A 160 -38.70 43.25 29.02
N ASN A 161 -37.45 43.03 29.42
CA ASN A 161 -36.58 44.02 30.08
C ASN A 161 -35.84 44.95 29.11
N GLY A 162 -35.91 44.68 27.80
CA GLY A 162 -35.21 45.45 26.77
C GLY A 162 -33.86 44.87 26.35
N LEU A 163 -33.41 43.79 26.99
CA LEU A 163 -32.19 43.07 26.64
C LEU A 163 -32.44 42.10 25.48
N LEU A 164 -31.46 41.97 24.57
CA LEU A 164 -31.58 41.26 23.30
C LEU A 164 -30.86 39.91 23.31
N GLY A 165 -31.30 39.01 24.19
CA GLY A 165 -30.77 37.64 24.24
C GLY A 165 -29.43 37.54 24.96
N SER A 166 -28.66 36.51 24.63
CA SER A 166 -27.45 36.12 25.36
C SER A 166 -26.13 36.55 24.72
N HIS A 167 -26.17 37.24 23.59
CA HIS A 167 -24.97 37.86 23.02
C HIS A 167 -24.37 38.85 24.03
N ILE A 168 -23.06 38.99 24.05
CA ILE A 168 -22.36 39.88 24.99
C ILE A 168 -21.72 41.08 24.29
N ASP A 169 -21.62 41.04 22.97
CA ASP A 169 -21.23 42.19 22.15
C ASP A 169 -21.61 41.97 20.67
N MET A 170 -21.71 43.04 19.89
CA MET A 170 -21.80 43.01 18.43
C MET A 170 -21.33 44.35 17.84
N LEU A 171 -20.45 44.27 16.85
CA LEU A 171 -20.02 45.41 16.05
C LEU A 171 -20.48 45.22 14.61
N HIS A 172 -20.71 46.31 13.90
CA HIS A 172 -21.38 46.32 12.60
C HIS A 172 -20.39 46.62 11.45
N GLU A 173 -20.86 47.21 10.35
CA GLU A 173 -20.09 47.61 9.16
C GLU A 173 -19.66 46.50 8.18
N SER A 174 -19.89 45.21 8.48
CA SER A 174 -19.47 44.10 7.61
C SER A 174 -20.57 43.06 7.36
N PRO A 175 -21.54 43.34 6.48
CA PRO A 175 -22.52 42.34 6.04
C PRO A 175 -21.88 41.19 5.25
N TYR A 176 -22.63 40.09 5.09
CA TYR A 176 -22.15 38.88 4.41
C TYR A 176 -20.83 38.35 4.99
N GLY A 177 -20.73 38.31 6.32
CA GLY A 177 -19.60 37.67 6.98
C GLY A 177 -19.53 36.20 6.64
N VAL A 178 -18.35 35.74 6.20
CA VAL A 178 -18.15 34.34 5.77
C VAL A 178 -16.97 33.65 6.45
N GLY A 179 -16.28 34.34 7.35
CA GLY A 179 -15.16 33.78 8.09
C GLY A 179 -14.83 34.64 9.29
N ILE A 180 -14.48 34.00 10.41
CA ILE A 180 -14.04 34.65 11.62
C ILE A 180 -12.88 33.85 12.23
N ALA A 181 -11.89 34.53 12.80
CA ALA A 181 -10.78 33.90 13.51
C ALA A 181 -10.39 34.73 14.73
N HIS A 182 -10.30 34.09 15.89
CA HIS A 182 -9.86 34.72 17.11
C HIS A 182 -8.37 35.05 17.09
N ASP A 183 -8.04 36.30 17.42
CA ASP A 183 -6.67 36.78 17.60
C ASP A 183 -6.25 36.60 19.07
N TYR A 184 -6.65 37.52 19.94
CA TYR A 184 -6.45 37.46 21.40
C TYR A 184 -7.57 38.22 22.13
N ASP A 185 -7.81 37.91 23.41
CA ASP A 185 -8.86 38.54 24.22
C ASP A 185 -10.20 38.65 23.45
N ASN A 186 -10.74 39.87 23.30
CA ASN A 186 -11.95 40.16 22.53
C ASN A 186 -11.63 40.68 21.12
N VAL A 187 -10.58 40.18 20.49
CA VAL A 187 -10.14 40.59 19.16
C VAL A 187 -10.35 39.48 18.15
N TYR A 188 -10.99 39.82 17.04
CA TYR A 188 -11.30 38.90 15.96
C TYR A 188 -10.95 39.48 14.60
N TRP A 189 -10.43 38.62 13.73
CA TRP A 189 -10.35 38.84 12.29
C TRP A 189 -11.66 38.40 11.64
N TYR A 190 -12.12 39.15 10.66
CA TYR A 190 -13.41 38.96 10.01
C TYR A 190 -13.30 39.13 8.49
N ASN A 191 -13.90 38.20 7.75
CA ASN A 191 -14.00 38.24 6.30
C ASN A 191 -15.31 38.92 5.90
N ASP A 192 -15.23 40.19 5.52
CA ASP A 192 -16.37 40.98 5.05
C ASP A 192 -16.68 40.66 3.58
N GLY A 193 -17.70 39.83 3.36
CA GLY A 193 -18.13 39.45 2.01
C GLY A 193 -18.86 40.56 1.25
N TYR A 194 -19.35 41.61 1.91
CA TYR A 194 -20.06 42.70 1.23
C TYR A 194 -19.10 43.68 0.57
N TYR A 195 -18.05 44.08 1.28
CA TYR A 195 -17.02 44.97 0.74
C TYR A 195 -15.81 44.23 0.17
N GLY A 196 -15.66 42.93 0.44
CA GLY A 196 -14.54 42.11 -0.03
C GLY A 196 -13.22 42.49 0.64
N GLU A 197 -13.27 42.81 1.94
CA GLU A 197 -12.14 43.30 2.71
C GLU A 197 -11.90 42.41 3.94
N LEU A 198 -10.64 42.30 4.36
CA LEU A 198 -10.32 41.79 5.70
C LEU A 198 -10.55 42.91 6.73
N VAL A 199 -11.19 42.58 7.84
CA VAL A 199 -11.48 43.52 8.92
C VAL A 199 -11.02 42.93 10.25
N ARG A 200 -10.41 43.76 11.10
CA ARG A 200 -10.11 43.42 12.49
C ARG A 200 -11.06 44.16 13.40
N TYR A 201 -11.77 43.41 14.22
CA TYR A 201 -12.66 43.89 15.26
C TYR A 201 -12.00 43.69 16.61
N ASP A 202 -12.10 44.71 17.44
CA ASP A 202 -11.66 44.68 18.83
C ASP A 202 -12.80 45.27 19.64
N PHE A 203 -13.52 44.38 20.33
CA PHE A 203 -14.73 44.71 21.07
C PHE A 203 -14.42 45.44 22.39
N GLN A 204 -13.15 45.53 22.80
CA GLN A 204 -12.76 46.11 24.09
C GLN A 204 -13.48 45.42 25.28
N GLU A 205 -14.26 46.14 26.08
CA GLU A 205 -15.02 45.55 27.19
C GLU A 205 -16.38 45.06 26.69
N ASP A 206 -16.69 43.78 26.90
CA ASP A 206 -18.03 43.28 26.57
C ASP A 206 -19.10 43.97 27.43
N HIS A 207 -20.32 44.05 26.90
CA HIS A 207 -21.40 44.77 27.56
C HIS A 207 -22.30 43.87 28.43
N ASP A 208 -21.88 42.64 28.77
CA ASP A 208 -22.70 41.61 29.41
C ASP A 208 -23.93 41.21 28.54
N THR A 209 -24.68 40.19 28.96
CA THR A 209 -25.67 39.54 28.09
C THR A 209 -26.84 40.45 27.71
N GLY A 210 -26.99 40.70 26.41
CA GLY A 210 -28.15 41.35 25.81
C GLY A 210 -28.21 42.87 25.94
N GLU A 211 -27.18 43.53 26.48
CA GLU A 211 -27.06 44.99 26.47
C GLU A 211 -26.71 45.52 25.05
N HIS A 212 -26.42 46.82 24.89
CA HIS A 212 -26.31 47.48 23.57
C HIS A 212 -25.17 48.50 23.43
N ASP A 213 -24.39 48.76 24.47
CA ASP A 213 -23.35 49.80 24.40
C ASP A 213 -22.00 49.17 24.03
N HIS A 214 -21.63 49.34 22.77
CA HIS A 214 -20.36 48.91 22.19
C HIS A 214 -19.61 50.10 21.56
N SER A 215 -19.85 51.30 22.10
CA SER A 215 -19.29 52.55 21.54
C SER A 215 -17.79 52.72 21.74
N ASP A 216 -17.17 51.84 22.53
CA ASP A 216 -15.74 51.68 22.72
C ASP A 216 -15.07 50.79 21.65
N GLY A 217 -15.86 50.14 20.80
CA GLY A 217 -15.38 49.28 19.73
C GLY A 217 -14.34 49.94 18.80
N VAL A 218 -13.36 49.12 18.40
CA VAL A 218 -12.27 49.49 17.50
C VAL A 218 -12.33 48.64 16.25
N VAL A 219 -12.55 49.27 15.10
CA VAL A 219 -12.71 48.58 13.80
C VAL A 219 -11.65 49.05 12.81
N ARG A 220 -10.87 48.10 12.28
CA ARG A 220 -9.75 48.36 11.35
C ARG A 220 -9.93 47.59 10.05
N ARG A 221 -9.96 48.28 8.92
CA ARG A 221 -10.23 47.69 7.60
C ARG A 221 -8.95 47.59 6.76
N TYR A 222 -8.64 46.41 6.27
CA TYR A 222 -7.41 46.06 5.53
C TYR A 222 -7.72 45.86 4.05
N SER A 223 -7.96 46.97 3.37
CA SER A 223 -8.45 46.95 1.99
C SER A 223 -7.44 46.48 0.97
N ASP A 224 -6.16 46.39 1.32
CA ASP A 224 -5.15 45.81 0.43
C ASP A 224 -5.37 44.30 0.26
N VAL A 225 -5.96 43.63 1.27
CA VAL A 225 -6.34 42.22 1.23
C VAL A 225 -7.73 42.12 0.61
N GLN A 226 -7.77 41.87 -0.69
CA GLN A 226 -9.02 41.72 -1.45
C GLN A 226 -9.50 40.27 -1.38
N LEU A 227 -10.69 40.06 -0.80
CA LEU A 227 -11.33 38.75 -0.66
C LEU A 227 -12.56 38.66 -1.57
N THR A 228 -12.87 37.47 -2.08
CA THR A 228 -13.95 37.26 -3.05
C THR A 228 -15.04 36.39 -2.44
N HIS A 229 -16.17 37.01 -2.12
CA HIS A 229 -17.33 36.31 -1.57
C HIS A 229 -17.93 35.32 -2.58
N SER A 230 -18.17 34.08 -2.13
CA SER A 230 -18.96 33.07 -2.83
C SER A 230 -20.20 32.74 -2.00
N TYR A 231 -21.38 33.15 -2.46
CA TYR A 231 -22.61 33.01 -1.68
C TYR A 231 -22.90 31.55 -1.33
N GLY A 232 -23.12 31.25 -0.05
CA GLY A 232 -23.40 29.90 0.45
C GLY A 232 -22.17 29.00 0.51
N THR A 233 -20.96 29.53 0.33
CA THR A 233 -19.71 28.83 0.62
C THR A 233 -18.88 29.71 1.56
N PRO A 234 -18.79 29.34 2.85
CA PRO A 234 -17.96 30.05 3.80
C PRO A 234 -16.51 30.16 3.32
N SER A 235 -15.81 31.17 3.82
CA SER A 235 -14.39 31.41 3.57
C SER A 235 -13.70 31.50 4.91
N HIS A 236 -13.59 30.34 5.56
CA HIS A 236 -13.11 30.22 6.92
C HIS A 236 -11.66 30.66 7.04
N MET A 237 -11.27 30.95 8.29
CA MET A 237 -9.97 31.53 8.61
C MET A 237 -9.40 30.87 9.85
N VAL A 238 -8.08 30.75 9.89
CA VAL A 238 -7.38 30.24 11.06
C VAL A 238 -6.13 31.06 11.32
N MET A 239 -5.89 31.37 12.59
CA MET A 239 -4.78 32.21 13.05
C MET A 239 -3.68 31.34 13.63
N ASP A 240 -2.48 31.38 13.03
CA ASP A 240 -1.28 30.83 13.65
C ASP A 240 -0.69 31.85 14.63
N LYS A 241 -1.07 31.68 15.91
CA LYS A 241 -0.64 32.57 17.00
C LYS A 241 0.86 32.47 17.29
N SER A 242 1.56 31.46 16.79
CA SER A 242 2.99 31.28 17.04
C SER A 242 3.87 32.21 16.21
N ASN A 243 3.39 32.60 15.02
CA ASN A 243 4.12 33.43 14.06
C ASN A 243 3.36 34.67 13.58
N GLY A 244 2.09 34.84 13.97
CA GLY A 244 1.29 36.02 13.64
C GLY A 244 0.69 35.98 12.23
N ILE A 245 0.57 34.79 11.62
CA ILE A 245 0.02 34.63 10.27
C ILE A 245 -1.43 34.17 10.33
N LEU A 246 -2.30 34.94 9.67
CA LEU A 246 -3.70 34.57 9.42
C LEU A 246 -3.83 33.89 8.05
N TYR A 247 -4.43 32.71 7.99
CA TYR A 247 -4.76 32.00 6.76
C TYR A 247 -6.25 32.10 6.45
N ILE A 248 -6.59 32.28 5.17
CA ILE A 248 -7.97 32.49 4.70
C ILE A 248 -8.24 31.61 3.49
N ALA A 249 -9.26 30.77 3.55
CA ALA A 249 -9.78 30.01 2.42
C ALA A 249 -10.68 30.90 1.56
N ASP A 250 -10.11 31.64 0.60
CA ASP A 250 -10.83 32.60 -0.25
C ASP A 250 -11.62 31.87 -1.36
N ALA A 251 -12.82 31.43 -1.02
CA ALA A 251 -13.67 30.55 -1.83
C ALA A 251 -13.90 31.09 -3.24
N GLY A 252 -14.35 32.35 -3.35
CA GLY A 252 -14.72 32.95 -4.65
C GLY A 252 -13.53 33.20 -5.58
N ALA A 253 -12.31 33.20 -5.05
CA ALA A 253 -11.08 33.33 -5.83
C ALA A 253 -10.29 32.02 -5.98
N ASN A 254 -10.79 30.89 -5.45
CA ASN A 254 -10.18 29.57 -5.60
C ASN A 254 -8.71 29.52 -5.12
N ARG A 255 -8.44 30.10 -3.95
CA ARG A 255 -7.09 30.25 -3.38
C ARG A 255 -7.08 30.26 -1.86
N VAL A 256 -5.90 30.11 -1.28
CA VAL A 256 -5.64 30.38 0.14
C VAL A 256 -4.75 31.62 0.23
N VAL A 257 -5.12 32.56 1.10
CA VAL A 257 -4.39 33.80 1.35
C VAL A 257 -3.73 33.70 2.73
N TRP A 258 -2.51 34.24 2.87
CA TRP A 258 -1.89 34.47 4.17
C TRP A 258 -1.71 35.97 4.41
N VAL A 259 -1.86 36.41 5.66
CA VAL A 259 -1.72 37.82 6.06
C VAL A 259 -0.86 37.92 7.32
N ASN A 260 0.15 38.77 7.30
CA ASN A 260 0.98 39.08 8.47
C ASN A 260 0.26 40.09 9.36
N THR A 261 -0.32 39.61 10.46
CA THR A 261 -1.12 40.41 11.38
C THR A 261 -0.29 41.32 12.28
N ASP A 262 1.00 40.99 12.45
CA ASP A 262 1.96 41.71 13.28
C ASP A 262 2.84 42.70 12.48
N ASP A 263 2.48 43.00 11.23
CA ASP A 263 3.28 43.85 10.36
C ASP A 263 3.43 45.30 10.92
N PRO A 264 4.65 45.70 11.33
CA PRO A 264 4.88 47.02 11.91
C PRO A 264 4.99 48.13 10.87
N THR A 265 4.96 47.79 9.58
CA THR A 265 5.17 48.74 8.47
C THR A 265 3.88 49.35 7.92
N THR A 266 2.74 48.96 8.50
CA THR A 266 1.43 49.44 8.11
C THR A 266 1.22 50.93 8.38
N THR A 267 0.29 51.51 7.62
CA THR A 267 -0.18 52.88 7.79
C THR A 267 -1.65 52.87 8.20
N SER A 268 -2.03 53.75 9.12
CA SER A 268 -3.41 53.89 9.58
C SER A 268 -3.99 55.25 9.15
N THR A 269 -5.17 55.20 8.53
CA THR A 269 -5.96 56.37 8.12
C THR A 269 -7.27 56.38 8.89
N ASN A 270 -7.55 57.44 9.63
CA ASN A 270 -8.85 57.61 10.30
C ASN A 270 -9.96 57.80 9.25
N ILE A 271 -11.02 57.00 9.36
CA ILE A 271 -12.19 57.01 8.49
C ILE A 271 -13.50 57.16 9.28
N MET A 272 -13.46 57.81 10.45
CA MET A 272 -14.65 58.02 11.30
C MET A 272 -15.79 58.76 10.60
N ASP A 273 -15.52 59.58 9.59
CA ASP A 273 -16.53 60.29 8.83
C ASP A 273 -16.99 59.54 7.56
N ASP A 274 -16.55 58.30 7.36
CA ASP A 274 -16.94 57.48 6.20
C ASP A 274 -18.41 57.05 6.30
N ALA A 275 -19.07 56.95 5.14
CA ALA A 275 -20.46 56.55 5.05
C ALA A 275 -20.68 55.06 5.36
N SER A 276 -19.62 54.25 5.33
CA SER A 276 -19.68 52.84 5.72
C SER A 276 -19.83 52.64 7.23
N ARG A 277 -19.50 53.63 8.07
CA ARG A 277 -19.69 53.55 9.52
C ARG A 277 -21.18 53.65 9.87
N LEU A 278 -21.70 52.65 10.58
CA LEU A 278 -23.12 52.55 10.92
C LEU A 278 -23.41 52.90 12.37
N GLU A 279 -22.39 52.91 13.23
CA GLU A 279 -22.55 53.16 14.66
C GLU A 279 -21.44 54.05 15.28
N PRO A 280 -21.64 54.54 16.53
CA PRO A 280 -20.57 55.16 17.30
C PRO A 280 -19.47 54.14 17.63
N LEU A 281 -18.21 54.50 17.40
CA LEU A 281 -17.03 53.68 17.68
C LEU A 281 -15.94 54.53 18.34
N ALA A 282 -15.02 53.91 19.09
CA ALA A 282 -13.83 54.58 19.58
C ALA A 282 -12.82 54.82 18.46
N GLU A 283 -12.68 53.85 17.55
CA GLU A 283 -11.81 53.93 16.39
C GLU A 283 -12.47 53.29 15.17
N TYR A 284 -12.43 54.01 14.04
CA TYR A 284 -12.69 53.44 12.72
C TYR A 284 -11.57 53.87 11.78
N SER A 285 -10.75 52.92 11.37
CA SER A 285 -9.55 53.18 10.58
C SER A 285 -9.38 52.24 9.39
N ARG A 286 -8.72 52.74 8.35
CA ARG A 286 -8.25 51.96 7.21
C ARG A 286 -6.76 51.72 7.36
N ILE A 287 -6.36 50.47 7.29
CA ILE A 287 -4.97 50.03 7.37
C ILE A 287 -4.48 49.70 5.97
N GLY A 288 -3.34 50.28 5.60
CA GLY A 288 -2.71 50.06 4.29
C GLY A 288 -1.23 49.71 4.42
N GLY A 289 -0.72 48.97 3.44
CA GLY A 289 0.65 48.48 3.39
C GLY A 289 0.90 47.20 4.17
N VAL A 290 -0.15 46.45 4.57
CA VAL A 290 0.01 45.17 5.25
C VAL A 290 0.70 44.15 4.34
N GLU A 291 1.63 43.38 4.88
CA GLU A 291 2.26 42.26 4.20
C GLU A 291 1.29 41.07 4.12
N TRP A 292 1.01 40.62 2.89
CA TRP A 292 0.15 39.48 2.61
C TRP A 292 0.56 38.81 1.30
N GLY A 293 0.08 37.58 1.09
CA GLY A 293 0.36 36.83 -0.13
C GLY A 293 -0.62 35.70 -0.39
N ILE A 294 -0.37 34.97 -1.47
CA ILE A 294 -1.16 33.80 -1.85
C ILE A 294 -0.34 32.56 -1.48
N LEU A 295 -0.92 31.71 -0.64
CA LEU A 295 -0.30 30.46 -0.19
C LEU A 295 -0.51 29.36 -1.23
N ALA A 296 -1.74 29.20 -1.73
CA ALA A 296 -2.14 28.17 -2.68
C ALA A 296 -3.19 28.70 -3.68
N THR A 297 -3.22 28.14 -4.88
CA THR A 297 -4.17 28.52 -5.96
C THR A 297 -4.68 27.30 -6.71
N GLY A 298 -5.82 27.43 -7.40
CA GLY A 298 -6.35 26.38 -8.26
C GLY A 298 -7.19 25.35 -7.50
N LEU A 299 -7.58 25.71 -6.27
CA LEU A 299 -8.54 24.97 -5.46
C LEU A 299 -9.95 25.11 -6.05
N ASN A 300 -10.87 24.24 -5.65
CA ASN A 300 -12.27 24.27 -6.06
C ASN A 300 -13.16 24.70 -4.89
N LEU A 301 -13.44 26.00 -4.83
CA LEU A 301 -14.22 26.63 -3.76
C LEU A 301 -13.69 26.23 -2.37
N PRO A 302 -12.44 26.59 -2.01
CA PRO A 302 -11.91 26.29 -0.70
C PRO A 302 -12.78 26.93 0.38
N SER A 303 -13.09 26.20 1.46
CA SER A 303 -14.09 26.62 2.45
C SER A 303 -13.57 26.52 3.88
N GLY A 304 -13.54 25.32 4.45
CA GLY A 304 -13.00 25.06 5.78
C GLY A 304 -11.48 25.04 5.77
N ILE A 305 -10.90 25.47 6.88
CA ILE A 305 -9.46 25.55 7.06
C ILE A 305 -9.11 25.21 8.50
N ALA A 306 -8.12 24.33 8.69
CA ALA A 306 -7.65 23.94 10.02
C ALA A 306 -6.12 23.88 10.04
N LEU A 307 -5.54 24.11 11.21
CA LEU A 307 -4.09 24.19 11.42
C LEU A 307 -3.68 23.25 12.56
N ALA A 308 -2.69 22.39 12.32
CA ALA A 308 -2.05 21.59 13.36
C ALA A 308 -0.59 21.31 13.00
N ASP A 309 0.30 21.46 13.98
CA ASP A 309 1.71 21.05 13.89
C ASP A 309 2.47 21.52 12.63
N GLY A 310 2.21 22.74 12.19
CA GLY A 310 2.83 23.32 10.98
C GLY A 310 2.20 22.86 9.67
N GLN A 311 1.14 22.05 9.72
CA GLN A 311 0.35 21.64 8.57
C GLN A 311 -0.97 22.43 8.50
N LEU A 312 -1.36 22.77 7.27
CA LEU A 312 -2.62 23.45 6.97
C LEU A 312 -3.52 22.51 6.15
N PHE A 313 -4.73 22.29 6.63
CA PHE A 313 -5.75 21.48 5.99
C PHE A 313 -6.81 22.40 5.38
N VAL A 314 -7.19 22.15 4.13
CA VAL A 314 -8.16 23.00 3.41
C VAL A 314 -9.17 22.10 2.72
N SER A 315 -10.46 22.31 3.01
CA SER A 315 -11.53 21.59 2.33
C SER A 315 -11.91 22.29 1.03
N GLU A 316 -12.23 21.50 0.00
CA GLU A 316 -12.70 21.95 -1.30
C GLU A 316 -14.21 21.68 -1.40
N ASN A 317 -15.02 22.71 -1.18
CA ASN A 317 -16.48 22.61 -1.20
C ASN A 317 -17.00 22.10 -2.55
N GLY A 318 -16.33 22.44 -3.66
CA GLY A 318 -16.84 22.12 -4.99
C GLY A 318 -16.54 20.71 -5.50
N ASN A 319 -15.80 19.88 -4.75
CA ASN A 319 -15.44 18.52 -5.19
C ASN A 319 -15.27 17.47 -4.07
N GLY A 320 -15.42 17.83 -2.79
CA GLY A 320 -15.34 16.86 -1.70
C GLY A 320 -13.93 16.43 -1.31
N LYS A 321 -12.91 17.25 -1.62
CA LYS A 321 -11.53 16.94 -1.25
C LYS A 321 -11.09 17.71 -0.02
N ILE A 322 -10.12 17.16 0.67
CA ILE A 322 -9.36 17.85 1.70
C ILE A 322 -7.89 17.78 1.29
N VAL A 323 -7.22 18.93 1.28
CA VAL A 323 -5.82 19.07 0.86
C VAL A 323 -4.98 19.45 2.07
N ALA A 324 -3.87 18.75 2.27
CA ALA A 324 -2.90 19.04 3.30
C ALA A 324 -1.67 19.75 2.72
N TYR A 325 -1.19 20.75 3.43
CA TYR A 325 0.01 21.51 3.10
C TYR A 325 0.97 21.53 4.28
N ASP A 326 2.26 21.35 4.01
CA ASP A 326 3.35 21.64 4.95
C ASP A 326 3.72 23.12 4.84
N LEU A 327 3.60 23.86 5.93
CA LEU A 327 3.94 25.29 5.98
C LEU A 327 5.44 25.47 6.16
N ALA A 328 6.02 26.39 5.39
CA ALA A 328 7.37 26.85 5.68
C ALA A 328 7.44 27.49 7.07
N SER A 329 8.64 27.51 7.67
CA SER A 329 8.85 28.04 9.03
C SER A 329 8.43 29.51 9.23
N ASP A 330 8.30 30.28 8.14
CA ASP A 330 7.83 31.67 8.17
C ASP A 330 6.31 31.82 7.96
N GLY A 331 5.60 30.73 7.70
CA GLY A 331 4.16 30.69 7.42
C GLY A 331 3.73 31.29 6.08
N LYS A 332 4.68 31.72 5.23
CA LYS A 332 4.38 32.52 4.03
C LYS A 332 4.42 31.73 2.72
N SER A 333 4.77 30.45 2.81
CA SER A 333 4.74 29.52 1.69
C SER A 333 4.43 28.12 2.20
N ALA A 334 3.95 27.26 1.32
CA ALA A 334 3.60 25.90 1.68
C ALA A 334 3.90 24.94 0.52
N VAL A 335 4.12 23.67 0.86
CA VAL A 335 4.21 22.56 -0.10
C VAL A 335 3.00 21.67 0.11
N GLN A 336 2.27 21.36 -0.97
CA GLN A 336 1.19 20.39 -0.87
C GLN A 336 1.78 19.01 -0.56
N LEU A 337 1.33 18.40 0.54
CA LEU A 337 1.75 17.06 0.96
C LEU A 337 0.91 16.00 0.25
N ASP A 338 -0.40 16.04 0.51
CA ASP A 338 -1.35 15.06 0.00
C ASP A 338 -2.76 15.64 -0.14
N LYS A 339 -3.68 14.87 -0.71
CA LYS A 339 -5.11 15.16 -0.78
C LYS A 339 -5.92 13.87 -0.72
N ILE A 340 -6.98 13.88 0.08
CA ILE A 340 -7.95 12.80 0.13
C ILE A 340 -9.24 13.18 -0.62
N GLN A 341 -9.96 12.16 -1.07
CA GLN A 341 -11.31 12.27 -1.58
C GLN A 341 -12.26 11.65 -0.57
N THR A 342 -13.18 12.46 -0.01
CA THR A 342 -14.20 11.94 0.90
C THR A 342 -15.45 11.51 0.13
N THR A 343 -16.40 10.91 0.83
CA THR A 343 -17.74 10.60 0.30
C THR A 343 -18.63 11.85 0.14
N ALA A 344 -18.27 12.95 0.82
CA ALA A 344 -19.01 14.20 0.74
C ALA A 344 -18.74 14.90 -0.60
N THR A 345 -19.71 15.72 -1.04
CA THR A 345 -19.56 16.54 -2.28
C THR A 345 -19.57 18.03 -2.00
N SER A 346 -19.86 18.43 -0.75
CA SER A 346 -19.95 19.82 -0.29
C SER A 346 -19.38 19.91 1.13
N ILE A 347 -18.05 19.88 1.23
CA ILE A 347 -17.37 20.03 2.52
C ILE A 347 -17.30 21.51 2.90
N MET A 348 -17.55 21.83 4.18
CA MET A 348 -17.40 23.18 4.72
C MET A 348 -16.37 23.18 5.85
N GLY A 349 -16.74 23.64 7.06
CA GLY A 349 -15.84 23.75 8.20
C GLY A 349 -14.98 22.51 8.44
N LEU A 350 -13.75 22.77 8.85
CA LEU A 350 -12.75 21.78 9.23
C LEU A 350 -12.24 22.12 10.62
N GLU A 351 -11.99 21.11 11.43
CA GLU A 351 -11.34 21.28 12.74
C GLU A 351 -10.57 20.02 13.10
N LEU A 352 -9.45 20.17 13.81
CA LEU A 352 -8.80 19.05 14.47
C LEU A 352 -9.39 18.80 15.85
N GLY A 353 -9.82 17.57 16.09
CA GLY A 353 -10.29 17.16 17.40
C GLY A 353 -9.15 16.91 18.39
N PRO A 354 -9.50 16.76 19.69
CA PRO A 354 -8.52 16.56 20.77
C PRO A 354 -7.68 15.27 20.65
N ASN A 355 -8.08 14.34 19.79
CA ASN A 355 -7.35 13.10 19.51
C ASN A 355 -6.52 13.16 18.23
N GLY A 356 -6.36 14.34 17.61
CA GLY A 356 -5.61 14.51 16.36
C GLY A 356 -6.38 14.18 15.08
N HIS A 357 -7.58 13.59 15.17
CA HIS A 357 -8.44 13.33 14.02
C HIS A 357 -8.99 14.62 13.40
N LEU A 358 -9.13 14.62 12.08
CA LEU A 358 -9.77 15.71 11.36
C LEU A 358 -11.29 15.51 11.33
N TYR A 359 -12.03 16.58 11.60
CA TYR A 359 -13.48 16.63 11.54
C TYR A 359 -13.90 17.61 10.45
N TYR A 360 -14.99 17.31 9.76
CA TYR A 360 -15.53 18.19 8.73
C TYR A 360 -17.05 18.21 8.70
N VAL A 361 -17.59 19.31 8.19
CA VAL A 361 -19.02 19.45 7.89
C VAL A 361 -19.31 18.94 6.47
N ASP A 362 -20.16 17.91 6.34
CA ASP A 362 -20.82 17.58 5.06
C ASP A 362 -22.17 18.30 5.01
N ASN A 363 -22.14 19.49 4.41
CA ASN A 363 -23.32 20.31 4.26
C ASN A 363 -24.37 19.68 3.32
N GLY A 364 -23.95 18.87 2.36
CA GLY A 364 -24.86 18.25 1.39
C GLY A 364 -25.77 17.18 1.99
N GLN A 365 -25.41 16.66 3.17
CA GLN A 365 -26.14 15.60 3.87
C GLN A 365 -26.53 15.97 5.31
N ASP A 366 -26.33 17.23 5.73
CA ASP A 366 -26.53 17.68 7.11
C ASP A 366 -25.76 16.83 8.14
N LYS A 367 -24.46 16.60 7.93
CA LYS A 367 -23.62 15.78 8.82
C LYS A 367 -22.36 16.52 9.31
N ALA A 368 -21.92 16.15 10.50
CA ALA A 368 -20.53 16.31 10.93
C ALA A 368 -19.86 14.93 10.92
N VAL A 369 -18.68 14.85 10.30
CA VAL A 369 -17.97 13.59 10.04
C VAL A 369 -16.55 13.68 10.59
N ARG A 370 -16.05 12.58 11.14
CA ARG A 370 -14.66 12.41 11.58
C ARG A 370 -13.93 11.46 10.64
N ILE A 371 -12.67 11.76 10.35
CA ILE A 371 -11.77 10.90 9.58
C ILE A 371 -10.93 10.07 10.55
N ASP A 372 -11.03 8.76 10.43
CA ASP A 372 -10.29 7.77 11.23
C ASP A 372 -9.27 7.10 10.31
N PRO A 373 -8.00 7.55 10.30
CA PRO A 373 -6.95 6.97 9.47
C PRO A 373 -6.61 5.55 9.94
N TYR A 374 -6.34 4.66 8.98
CA TYR A 374 -5.84 3.32 9.26
C TYR A 374 -4.43 3.39 9.84
N THR A 375 -4.15 2.50 10.79
CA THR A 375 -2.79 2.26 11.28
C THR A 375 -2.01 1.49 10.21
N ASP A 376 -0.71 1.74 10.13
CA ASP A 376 0.25 1.05 9.25
C ASP A 376 1.45 0.72 10.16
N GLU A 377 1.43 -0.47 10.76
CA GLU A 377 2.38 -0.86 11.82
C GLU A 377 3.80 -1.07 11.27
N ASP A 378 3.94 -1.62 10.06
CA ASP A 378 5.22 -1.94 9.45
C ASP A 378 5.73 -0.90 8.42
N GLY A 379 4.91 0.09 8.09
CA GLY A 379 5.26 1.28 7.32
C GLY A 379 5.39 1.00 5.82
N ASP A 380 4.61 0.07 5.30
CA ASP A 380 4.71 -0.38 3.91
C ASP A 380 3.79 0.38 2.94
N GLY A 381 2.90 1.23 3.49
CA GLY A 381 1.96 2.04 2.72
C GLY A 381 0.57 1.42 2.56
N VAL A 382 0.30 0.29 3.21
CA VAL A 382 -1.00 -0.37 3.28
C VAL A 382 -1.46 -0.40 4.75
N GLY A 383 -2.75 -0.13 4.98
CA GLY A 383 -3.25 -0.05 6.35
C GLY A 383 -3.52 -1.44 6.91
N ASP A 384 -3.24 -1.66 8.19
CA ASP A 384 -3.37 -2.94 8.91
C ASP A 384 -4.74 -3.62 8.69
N GLU A 385 -5.81 -2.84 8.47
CA GLU A 385 -7.17 -3.35 8.23
C GLU A 385 -7.36 -4.02 6.87
N VAL A 386 -6.51 -3.70 5.90
CA VAL A 386 -6.55 -4.19 4.52
C VAL A 386 -5.24 -4.87 4.09
N ASP A 387 -4.26 -4.94 4.99
CA ASP A 387 -2.97 -5.58 4.80
C ASP A 387 -3.07 -7.10 5.06
N ASN A 388 -2.56 -7.91 4.12
CA ASN A 388 -2.47 -9.36 4.25
C ASN A 388 -1.25 -9.83 5.08
N CYS A 389 -0.32 -8.93 5.41
CA CYS A 389 0.80 -9.16 6.32
C CYS A 389 1.07 -7.95 7.26
N PRO A 390 0.17 -7.62 8.20
CA PRO A 390 0.19 -6.36 9.01
C PRO A 390 1.43 -6.07 9.89
N SER A 391 2.46 -6.92 9.84
CA SER A 391 3.68 -6.76 10.64
C SER A 391 4.96 -7.02 9.84
N ILE A 392 4.84 -7.29 8.53
CA ILE A 392 5.93 -7.56 7.62
C ILE A 392 5.68 -6.82 6.31
N ALA A 393 6.37 -5.69 6.17
CA ALA A 393 6.20 -4.80 5.03
C ALA A 393 6.25 -5.51 3.66
N ASN A 394 5.13 -5.48 2.94
CA ASN A 394 4.96 -6.00 1.60
C ASN A 394 4.04 -5.09 0.74
N PRO A 395 4.54 -3.92 0.29
CA PRO A 395 3.73 -2.88 -0.37
C PRO A 395 2.96 -3.29 -1.64
N LEU A 396 3.23 -4.48 -2.17
CA LEU A 396 2.57 -5.05 -3.35
C LEU A 396 1.42 -6.01 -3.00
N GLN A 397 1.22 -6.35 -1.72
CA GLN A 397 0.23 -7.30 -1.20
C GLN A 397 0.14 -8.59 -2.03
N ALA A 398 1.29 -9.17 -2.38
CA ALA A 398 1.29 -10.45 -3.08
C ALA A 398 0.63 -11.53 -2.19
N ASN A 399 -0.18 -12.37 -2.83
CA ASN A 399 -0.91 -13.48 -2.21
C ASN A 399 -1.21 -14.46 -3.35
N TYR A 400 -0.37 -15.49 -3.46
CA TYR A 400 -0.34 -16.40 -4.59
C TYR A 400 -1.56 -17.33 -4.62
N ASP A 401 -1.92 -17.93 -3.49
CA ASP A 401 -3.04 -18.86 -3.35
C ASP A 401 -4.40 -18.20 -3.02
N ASN A 402 -4.40 -16.90 -2.73
CA ASN A 402 -5.53 -16.08 -2.29
C ASN A 402 -6.15 -16.52 -0.95
N ASP A 403 -5.33 -16.97 -0.01
CA ASP A 403 -5.75 -17.24 1.36
C ASP A 403 -5.84 -15.94 2.21
N SER A 404 -5.76 -16.03 3.54
CA SER A 404 -5.80 -14.85 4.43
C SER A 404 -4.46 -14.16 4.67
N MET A 405 -3.36 -14.80 4.32
CA MET A 405 -1.99 -14.35 4.52
C MET A 405 -1.42 -13.88 3.18
N GLY A 406 -0.31 -13.14 3.19
CA GLY A 406 0.39 -12.75 1.96
C GLY A 406 1.73 -13.47 1.86
N ASP A 407 2.29 -13.53 0.65
CA ASP A 407 3.48 -14.35 0.34
C ASP A 407 4.68 -14.11 1.29
N VAL A 408 4.79 -12.92 1.90
CA VAL A 408 5.92 -12.62 2.79
C VAL A 408 5.75 -13.14 4.23
N CYS A 409 4.51 -13.42 4.62
CA CYS A 409 4.15 -13.83 5.97
C CYS A 409 3.43 -15.17 6.02
N ASP A 410 2.99 -15.69 4.86
CA ASP A 410 2.69 -17.09 4.66
C ASP A 410 3.99 -17.92 4.70
N ALA A 411 3.87 -19.19 5.05
CA ALA A 411 4.97 -20.15 5.08
C ALA A 411 4.77 -21.30 4.09
N ASP A 412 3.68 -21.27 3.34
CA ASP A 412 3.22 -22.27 2.37
C ASP A 412 2.38 -21.50 1.31
N ASP A 413 3.08 -20.81 0.41
CA ASP A 413 2.53 -19.83 -0.54
C ASP A 413 1.54 -20.43 -1.55
N ASP A 414 1.58 -21.74 -1.79
CA ASP A 414 0.69 -22.46 -2.72
C ASP A 414 -0.26 -23.46 -2.04
N ASN A 415 -0.15 -23.61 -0.72
CA ASN A 415 -0.99 -24.37 0.17
C ASN A 415 -1.00 -25.89 -0.10
N ASP A 416 0.13 -26.43 -0.57
CA ASP A 416 0.30 -27.86 -0.88
C ASP A 416 0.70 -28.72 0.35
N SER A 417 0.94 -28.09 1.51
CA SER A 417 1.42 -28.68 2.79
C SER A 417 2.92 -28.91 2.93
N VAL A 418 3.74 -28.49 1.97
CA VAL A 418 5.19 -28.32 2.08
C VAL A 418 5.47 -26.86 2.38
N VAL A 419 6.39 -26.59 3.32
CA VAL A 419 6.70 -25.19 3.67
C VAL A 419 7.70 -24.62 2.67
N ASP A 420 7.58 -23.34 2.29
CA ASP A 420 8.39 -22.71 1.22
C ASP A 420 9.90 -22.95 1.35
N VAL A 421 10.41 -23.03 2.59
CA VAL A 421 11.83 -23.24 2.86
C VAL A 421 12.34 -24.64 2.48
N ASN A 422 11.43 -25.59 2.31
CA ASN A 422 11.68 -26.96 1.89
C ASN A 422 11.00 -27.26 0.54
N ASP A 423 10.40 -26.26 -0.09
CA ASP A 423 9.65 -26.39 -1.32
C ASP A 423 10.46 -25.84 -2.51
N GLN A 424 10.76 -26.66 -3.51
CA GLN A 424 11.45 -26.23 -4.74
C GLN A 424 10.54 -25.44 -5.68
N CYS A 425 9.23 -25.59 -5.50
CA CYS A 425 8.13 -24.99 -6.21
C CYS A 425 7.22 -24.13 -5.32
N ALA A 426 7.77 -23.41 -4.33
CA ALA A 426 7.02 -22.59 -3.34
C ALA A 426 5.84 -21.73 -3.88
N GLN A 427 5.82 -21.36 -5.17
CA GLN A 427 4.65 -20.77 -5.82
C GLN A 427 4.20 -21.65 -6.99
N GLY A 428 3.75 -22.87 -6.68
CA GLY A 428 3.47 -23.95 -7.62
C GLY A 428 1.99 -24.06 -7.98
N GLN A 429 1.55 -25.26 -8.35
CA GLN A 429 0.19 -25.49 -8.79
C GLN A 429 -0.73 -25.40 -7.59
N LEU A 430 -1.81 -24.63 -7.69
CA LEU A 430 -2.78 -24.54 -6.60
C LEU A 430 -3.74 -25.75 -6.57
N ALA A 431 -4.31 -25.99 -5.38
CA ALA A 431 -5.40 -26.94 -5.13
C ALA A 431 -5.05 -28.43 -5.22
N TRP A 432 -3.86 -28.80 -4.75
CA TRP A 432 -3.47 -30.17 -4.44
C TRP A 432 -2.80 -30.21 -3.06
N THR A 433 -2.32 -31.38 -2.65
CA THR A 433 -1.52 -31.54 -1.43
C THR A 433 -0.42 -32.54 -1.72
N SER A 434 0.80 -32.24 -1.28
CA SER A 434 1.95 -33.13 -1.36
C SER A 434 1.65 -34.50 -0.74
N SER A 435 2.01 -35.55 -1.49
CA SER A 435 2.01 -36.92 -1.01
C SER A 435 2.92 -37.77 -1.88
N LEU A 436 3.40 -38.90 -1.34
CA LEU A 436 4.23 -39.89 -2.05
C LEU A 436 3.61 -40.50 -3.34
N SER A 437 2.44 -40.03 -3.79
CA SER A 437 1.81 -40.50 -5.03
C SER A 437 1.75 -39.45 -6.14
N ASN A 438 2.20 -38.23 -5.85
CA ASN A 438 2.11 -37.07 -6.73
C ASN A 438 3.13 -35.96 -6.41
N ASP A 439 4.11 -36.30 -5.60
CA ASP A 439 5.28 -35.55 -5.13
C ASP A 439 6.18 -36.64 -4.55
N HIS A 440 6.86 -37.36 -5.44
CA HIS A 440 7.50 -38.63 -5.12
C HIS A 440 8.68 -38.44 -4.17
N ASP A 441 9.52 -37.45 -4.41
CA ASP A 441 10.67 -37.14 -3.59
C ASP A 441 10.36 -36.24 -2.38
N GLY A 442 9.20 -35.57 -2.38
CA GLY A 442 8.69 -34.76 -1.27
C GLY A 442 9.25 -33.35 -1.27
N ASP A 443 9.59 -32.79 -2.42
CA ASP A 443 10.18 -31.46 -2.55
C ASP A 443 9.18 -30.33 -2.79
N GLY A 444 7.87 -30.63 -2.78
CA GLY A 444 6.79 -29.65 -2.97
C GLY A 444 6.47 -29.35 -4.43
N CYS A 445 7.14 -29.97 -5.39
CA CYS A 445 6.77 -29.89 -6.80
C CYS A 445 5.78 -31.00 -7.19
N PHE A 446 4.75 -30.64 -7.95
CA PHE A 446 3.80 -31.63 -8.45
C PHE A 446 4.38 -32.38 -9.66
N ASP A 447 4.66 -33.68 -9.49
CA ASP A 447 5.24 -34.60 -10.49
C ASP A 447 4.68 -34.36 -11.91
N ALA A 448 3.35 -34.24 -12.03
CA ALA A 448 2.72 -34.25 -13.34
C ALA A 448 2.84 -32.95 -14.14
N THR A 449 3.28 -31.83 -13.54
CA THR A 449 3.28 -30.52 -14.23
C THR A 449 4.46 -29.62 -13.94
N GLU A 450 5.09 -29.73 -12.79
CA GLU A 450 6.06 -28.73 -12.30
C GLU A 450 7.39 -29.33 -11.90
N ASP A 451 7.40 -30.59 -11.49
CA ASP A 451 8.62 -31.38 -11.38
C ASP A 451 9.03 -31.95 -12.75
N LEU A 452 10.34 -32.10 -12.96
CA LEU A 452 10.93 -32.70 -14.15
C LEU A 452 11.92 -33.83 -13.81
N ASP A 453 12.07 -34.15 -12.52
CA ASP A 453 13.03 -35.10 -11.94
C ASP A 453 12.39 -35.65 -10.65
N ASP A 454 11.36 -36.50 -10.80
CA ASP A 454 10.44 -36.86 -9.70
C ASP A 454 11.15 -37.62 -8.54
N ASP A 455 12.35 -38.18 -8.73
CA ASP A 455 13.14 -38.86 -7.68
C ASP A 455 14.42 -38.11 -7.27
N ASN A 456 14.69 -36.98 -7.92
CA ASN A 456 15.77 -36.02 -7.67
C ASN A 456 17.19 -36.63 -7.67
N ASP A 457 17.41 -37.61 -8.55
CA ASP A 457 18.72 -38.23 -8.76
C ASP A 457 19.65 -37.37 -9.68
N GLY A 458 19.07 -36.38 -10.38
CA GLY A 458 19.75 -35.46 -11.29
C GLY A 458 19.57 -35.76 -12.78
N ILE A 459 18.79 -36.77 -13.15
CA ILE A 459 18.39 -37.12 -14.51
C ILE A 459 16.90 -36.79 -14.68
N SER A 460 16.58 -35.94 -15.64
CA SER A 460 15.18 -35.56 -15.86
C SER A 460 14.33 -36.74 -16.37
N ASP A 461 13.08 -36.87 -15.95
CA ASP A 461 12.15 -37.98 -16.30
C ASP A 461 12.12 -38.35 -17.78
N GLY A 462 12.24 -37.36 -18.66
CA GLY A 462 12.20 -37.55 -20.10
C GLY A 462 13.42 -38.27 -20.68
N SER A 463 14.50 -38.34 -19.90
CA SER A 463 15.77 -39.03 -20.21
C SER A 463 16.04 -40.19 -19.24
N ASP A 464 15.15 -40.41 -18.29
CA ASP A 464 15.26 -41.38 -17.21
C ASP A 464 14.47 -42.68 -17.54
N LEU A 465 15.06 -43.85 -17.33
CA LEU A 465 14.38 -45.14 -17.46
C LEU A 465 13.65 -45.57 -16.18
N CYS A 466 13.99 -44.97 -15.05
CA CYS A 466 13.40 -45.05 -13.73
C CYS A 466 12.87 -43.71 -13.20
N PRO A 467 11.97 -42.98 -13.89
CA PRO A 467 11.56 -41.64 -13.48
C PRO A 467 10.93 -41.50 -12.08
N ILE A 468 10.60 -42.60 -11.41
CA ILE A 468 10.02 -42.62 -10.05
C ILE A 468 10.80 -43.69 -9.26
N GLY A 469 12.12 -43.53 -9.23
CA GLY A 469 13.09 -44.47 -8.68
C GLY A 469 13.34 -44.28 -7.19
N ASP A 470 14.48 -44.75 -6.72
CA ASP A 470 14.88 -44.76 -5.33
C ASP A 470 15.33 -43.35 -4.93
N LEU A 471 14.97 -42.92 -3.73
CA LEU A 471 15.30 -41.56 -3.28
C LEU A 471 16.65 -41.47 -2.56
N GLY A 472 17.28 -40.31 -2.64
CA GLY A 472 18.42 -39.95 -1.80
C GLY A 472 19.79 -40.42 -2.29
N TRP A 473 19.92 -40.61 -3.60
CA TRP A 473 21.18 -40.80 -4.31
C TRP A 473 21.29 -39.78 -5.45
N THR A 474 22.36 -39.85 -6.24
CA THR A 474 22.52 -38.99 -7.41
C THR A 474 23.20 -39.78 -8.52
N SER A 475 22.74 -39.65 -9.76
CA SER A 475 23.35 -40.30 -10.93
C SER A 475 24.83 -39.94 -11.08
N SER A 476 25.66 -40.98 -11.25
CA SER A 476 27.09 -40.87 -11.45
C SER A 476 27.64 -42.20 -11.98
N LEU A 477 28.76 -42.18 -12.70
CA LEU A 477 29.46 -43.37 -13.21
C LEU A 477 29.82 -44.46 -12.16
N SER A 478 29.54 -44.24 -10.88
CA SER A 478 29.77 -45.21 -9.80
C SER A 478 28.49 -45.73 -9.12
N THR A 479 27.33 -45.21 -9.53
CA THR A 479 26.01 -45.50 -8.95
C THR A 479 24.92 -45.69 -10.01
N ASP A 480 25.18 -45.22 -11.23
CA ASP A 480 24.41 -45.33 -12.48
C ASP A 480 25.49 -45.35 -13.58
N TYR A 481 25.96 -46.55 -13.93
CA TYR A 481 27.17 -46.72 -14.74
C TYR A 481 26.96 -46.25 -16.18
N ASP A 482 25.78 -46.48 -16.75
CA ASP A 482 25.46 -46.15 -18.13
C ASP A 482 24.77 -44.77 -18.30
N GLY A 483 24.28 -44.19 -17.21
CA GLY A 483 23.71 -42.85 -17.14
C GLY A 483 22.24 -42.79 -17.54
N ASP A 484 21.47 -43.85 -17.34
CA ASP A 484 20.07 -43.93 -17.74
C ASP A 484 19.06 -43.47 -16.66
N GLY A 485 19.56 -43.05 -15.49
CA GLY A 485 18.75 -42.56 -14.36
C GLY A 485 18.36 -43.65 -13.36
N CYS A 486 18.79 -44.89 -13.59
CA CYS A 486 18.49 -45.99 -12.69
C CYS A 486 19.66 -46.35 -11.79
N GLN A 487 19.38 -46.62 -10.51
CA GLN A 487 20.44 -47.00 -9.58
C GLN A 487 20.90 -48.45 -9.79
N ASP A 488 22.17 -48.64 -10.17
CA ASP A 488 22.85 -49.95 -10.36
C ASP A 488 22.47 -50.98 -9.26
N SER A 489 22.45 -50.52 -8.00
CA SER A 489 22.42 -51.43 -6.86
C SER A 489 21.05 -51.99 -6.49
N MET A 490 19.96 -51.35 -6.92
CA MET A 490 18.60 -51.66 -6.43
C MET A 490 17.51 -51.63 -7.51
N GLU A 491 17.69 -50.85 -8.58
CA GLU A 491 16.63 -50.56 -9.54
C GLU A 491 16.99 -50.97 -10.95
N ASP A 492 18.26 -50.77 -11.31
CA ASP A 492 18.81 -51.25 -12.57
C ASP A 492 19.05 -52.76 -12.53
N VAL A 493 18.85 -53.38 -13.70
CA VAL A 493 19.04 -54.81 -13.93
C VAL A 493 19.98 -55.09 -15.11
N ASP A 494 20.50 -54.05 -15.74
CA ASP A 494 21.43 -54.05 -16.87
C ASP A 494 22.35 -52.81 -16.76
N ASP A 495 23.23 -52.80 -15.73
CA ASP A 495 24.08 -51.67 -15.31
C ASP A 495 24.87 -51.00 -16.46
N ASP A 496 25.14 -51.68 -17.58
CA ASP A 496 25.90 -51.15 -18.72
C ASP A 496 25.11 -51.04 -20.04
N ASN A 497 23.84 -51.43 -20.00
CA ASN A 497 22.87 -51.43 -21.09
C ASN A 497 23.32 -52.18 -22.36
N ASP A 498 24.10 -53.25 -22.19
CA ASP A 498 24.58 -54.10 -23.28
C ASP A 498 23.53 -55.09 -23.81
N ARG A 499 22.38 -55.19 -23.12
CA ARG A 499 21.23 -56.10 -23.32
C ARG A 499 21.35 -57.47 -22.65
N ILE A 500 22.29 -57.67 -21.76
CA ILE A 500 22.42 -58.85 -20.91
C ILE A 500 22.15 -58.41 -19.48
N CYS A 501 21.20 -59.07 -18.81
CA CYS A 501 20.84 -58.66 -17.45
C CYS A 501 21.89 -59.16 -16.45
N ASP A 502 22.27 -58.32 -15.47
CA ASP A 502 23.24 -58.64 -14.40
C ASP A 502 22.93 -59.95 -13.67
N ALA A 503 21.63 -60.21 -13.53
CA ALA A 503 21.10 -61.40 -12.91
C ALA A 503 20.08 -62.13 -13.79
N ASN A 504 19.77 -63.36 -13.39
CA ASN A 504 18.83 -64.26 -14.06
C ASN A 504 17.35 -63.80 -14.05
N GLU A 505 17.09 -62.51 -13.77
CA GLU A 505 15.77 -61.92 -13.67
C GLU A 505 15.32 -61.41 -15.04
N LEU A 506 14.32 -62.06 -15.63
CA LEU A 506 13.68 -61.60 -16.86
C LEU A 506 12.79 -60.39 -16.54
N SER A 507 13.31 -59.18 -16.76
CA SER A 507 12.50 -57.98 -16.67
C SER A 507 11.98 -57.58 -18.04
N SER A 508 10.66 -57.75 -18.27
CA SER A 508 10.03 -57.29 -19.51
C SER A 508 10.00 -55.76 -19.66
N SER A 509 10.46 -55.01 -18.65
CA SER A 509 10.51 -53.55 -18.64
C SER A 509 11.85 -52.99 -19.15
N TRP A 510 12.93 -53.77 -19.11
CA TRP A 510 14.32 -53.27 -19.28
C TRP A 510 15.03 -53.76 -20.54
N ALA A 511 14.33 -54.45 -21.44
CA ALA A 511 14.85 -54.86 -22.75
C ALA A 511 16.15 -55.71 -22.76
N CYS A 512 16.64 -56.19 -21.60
CA CYS A 512 17.76 -57.12 -21.48
C CYS A 512 17.31 -58.60 -21.57
N ALA A 513 18.26 -59.49 -21.87
CA ALA A 513 18.10 -60.94 -21.91
C ALA A 513 18.97 -61.61 -20.82
N PRO A 514 18.58 -62.77 -20.26
CA PRO A 514 19.41 -63.43 -19.27
C PRO A 514 20.69 -63.96 -19.91
N SER A 515 21.83 -63.73 -19.24
CA SER A 515 23.11 -64.33 -19.59
C SER A 515 23.03 -65.86 -19.67
N THR A 516 23.73 -66.43 -20.65
CA THR A 516 23.88 -67.89 -20.78
C THR A 516 24.72 -68.50 -19.65
N ALA A 517 25.57 -67.69 -19.01
CA ALA A 517 26.37 -68.03 -17.84
C ALA A 517 25.60 -67.93 -16.50
N SER A 518 24.29 -67.64 -16.54
CA SER A 518 23.37 -67.47 -15.40
C SER A 518 23.48 -66.16 -14.61
N LEU A 519 24.54 -65.39 -14.82
CA LEU A 519 24.81 -64.03 -14.33
C LEU A 519 25.65 -63.36 -15.41
N ASP A 520 25.53 -62.06 -15.56
CA ASP A 520 26.46 -61.31 -16.41
C ASP A 520 27.88 -61.41 -15.84
N LEU A 521 28.85 -61.83 -16.66
CA LEU A 521 30.25 -61.93 -16.25
C LEU A 521 31.00 -60.59 -16.38
N CYS A 522 30.47 -59.66 -17.16
CA CYS A 522 30.96 -58.31 -17.40
C CYS A 522 29.86 -57.25 -17.20
N PRO A 523 29.26 -57.13 -16.00
CA PRO A 523 28.13 -56.21 -15.71
C PRO A 523 28.48 -54.70 -15.80
N GLN A 524 29.70 -54.37 -16.22
CA GLN A 524 30.16 -52.99 -16.42
C GLN A 524 31.06 -52.95 -17.66
N SER A 525 30.61 -53.58 -18.73
CA SER A 525 31.26 -53.60 -20.04
C SER A 525 31.42 -52.19 -20.60
N SER A 526 32.16 -52.08 -21.70
CA SER A 526 32.42 -50.78 -22.32
C SER A 526 31.13 -50.09 -22.82
N LEU A 527 30.77 -48.95 -22.21
CA LEU A 527 29.57 -48.16 -22.57
C LEU A 527 29.37 -48.00 -24.10
N GLY A 528 28.19 -48.42 -24.57
CA GLY A 528 27.81 -48.43 -25.98
C GLY A 528 28.13 -49.74 -26.72
N PHE A 529 28.65 -50.73 -26.01
CA PHE A 529 28.62 -52.13 -26.41
C PHE A 529 27.17 -52.64 -26.43
N PHE A 530 26.91 -53.63 -27.29
CA PHE A 530 25.61 -54.32 -27.34
C PHE A 530 25.87 -55.78 -27.70
N SER A 531 25.53 -56.68 -26.79
CA SER A 531 25.67 -58.12 -26.99
C SER A 531 24.88 -58.59 -28.23
N ASN A 532 25.56 -59.40 -29.05
CA ASN A 532 24.96 -60.21 -30.11
C ASN A 532 25.91 -61.32 -30.54
N ASN A 533 25.40 -62.29 -31.29
CA ASN A 533 26.13 -63.49 -31.74
C ASN A 533 27.37 -63.26 -32.64
N GLN A 534 27.87 -62.03 -32.81
CA GLN A 534 29.10 -61.72 -33.55
C GLN A 534 30.22 -61.14 -32.67
N ASN A 535 29.89 -60.59 -31.51
CA ASN A 535 30.81 -59.89 -30.60
C ASN A 535 30.65 -60.29 -29.13
N ASP A 536 29.73 -61.21 -28.86
CA ASP A 536 29.52 -61.95 -27.61
C ASP A 536 28.96 -63.32 -28.06
N VAL A 537 29.86 -64.28 -28.27
CA VAL A 537 29.51 -65.55 -28.92
C VAL A 537 28.74 -66.48 -27.99
N ASP A 538 29.16 -66.57 -26.74
CA ASP A 538 28.54 -67.43 -25.76
C ASP A 538 27.32 -66.76 -25.09
N GLY A 539 27.21 -65.43 -25.15
CA GLY A 539 26.09 -64.65 -24.63
C GLY A 539 26.21 -64.40 -23.13
N ASP A 540 27.43 -64.23 -22.60
CA ASP A 540 27.67 -64.05 -21.17
C ASP A 540 27.75 -62.59 -20.68
N GLY A 541 27.71 -61.62 -21.60
CA GLY A 541 27.80 -60.17 -21.35
C GLY A 541 29.19 -59.58 -21.60
N CYS A 542 30.21 -60.40 -21.85
CA CYS A 542 31.56 -59.91 -22.13
C CYS A 542 31.80 -59.67 -23.63
N GLU A 543 32.46 -58.55 -23.98
CA GLU A 543 32.88 -58.33 -25.38
C GLU A 543 34.08 -59.22 -25.74
N ASP A 544 33.88 -60.16 -26.66
CA ASP A 544 34.90 -61.11 -27.19
C ASP A 544 36.26 -60.42 -27.47
N ALA A 545 36.19 -59.20 -28.02
CA ALA A 545 37.38 -58.53 -28.54
C ALA A 545 38.26 -57.89 -27.45
N THR A 546 37.73 -57.58 -26.27
CA THR A 546 38.41 -56.70 -25.30
C THR A 546 38.24 -57.06 -23.83
N GLU A 547 37.14 -57.69 -23.44
CA GLU A 547 36.74 -57.89 -22.03
C GLU A 547 36.53 -59.36 -21.67
N ASP A 548 36.34 -60.23 -22.67
CA ASP A 548 36.34 -61.68 -22.53
C ASP A 548 37.75 -62.29 -22.71
N MET A 549 38.00 -63.42 -22.06
CA MET A 549 39.21 -64.24 -22.24
C MET A 549 38.88 -65.68 -22.65
N ASP A 550 37.62 -66.05 -22.78
CA ASP A 550 37.10 -67.38 -23.12
C ASP A 550 35.80 -67.21 -23.93
N ASP A 551 35.92 -66.75 -25.19
CA ASP A 551 34.81 -66.27 -26.05
C ASP A 551 33.67 -67.31 -26.28
N ASP A 552 33.90 -68.59 -26.00
CA ASP A 552 32.89 -69.66 -26.10
C ASP A 552 32.58 -70.41 -24.79
N ASN A 553 33.29 -70.03 -23.71
CA ASN A 553 33.10 -70.43 -22.32
C ASN A 553 33.07 -71.95 -22.11
N ASP A 554 33.92 -72.65 -22.86
CA ASP A 554 34.12 -74.10 -22.74
C ASP A 554 35.18 -74.47 -21.68
N GLY A 555 35.86 -73.47 -21.13
CA GLY A 555 36.88 -73.58 -20.10
C GLY A 555 38.33 -73.52 -20.62
N PHE A 556 38.55 -73.19 -21.90
CA PHE A 556 39.85 -72.90 -22.48
C PHE A 556 39.96 -71.42 -22.90
N THR A 557 40.88 -70.68 -22.26
CA THR A 557 41.09 -69.27 -22.62
C THR A 557 41.59 -69.10 -24.06
N ASP A 558 41.26 -68.01 -24.74
CA ASP A 558 41.54 -67.82 -26.18
C ASP A 558 43.03 -67.89 -26.55
N ASP A 559 43.92 -67.59 -25.60
CA ASP A 559 45.37 -67.70 -25.80
C ASP A 559 45.87 -69.15 -25.86
N VAL A 560 45.03 -70.09 -25.41
CA VAL A 560 45.26 -71.54 -25.38
C VAL A 560 44.31 -72.30 -26.31
N ASP A 561 43.12 -71.76 -26.58
CA ASP A 561 42.10 -72.39 -27.44
C ASP A 561 42.46 -72.28 -28.94
N ASP A 562 42.38 -73.42 -29.64
CA ASP A 562 42.59 -73.49 -31.09
C ASP A 562 41.27 -73.26 -31.89
N CYS A 563 40.13 -73.21 -31.21
CA CYS A 563 38.77 -73.01 -31.70
C CYS A 563 37.95 -72.00 -30.87
N PRO A 564 38.48 -70.80 -30.52
CA PRO A 564 37.97 -69.92 -29.46
C PRO A 564 36.51 -69.43 -29.60
N MET A 565 35.88 -69.56 -30.77
CA MET A 565 34.51 -69.08 -31.02
C MET A 565 33.49 -70.24 -31.10
N SER A 566 33.86 -71.44 -30.66
CA SER A 566 33.10 -72.66 -30.88
C SER A 566 33.41 -73.73 -29.83
N SER A 567 32.60 -73.71 -28.76
CA SER A 567 32.80 -74.58 -27.61
C SER A 567 33.12 -76.04 -27.93
N GLY A 568 34.13 -76.55 -27.26
CA GLY A 568 34.57 -77.93 -27.33
C GLY A 568 35.04 -78.48 -26.00
N SER A 569 35.84 -79.53 -26.06
CA SER A 569 36.35 -80.17 -24.85
C SER A 569 37.67 -80.89 -25.05
N SER A 570 38.28 -80.72 -26.24
CA SER A 570 39.57 -81.33 -26.53
C SER A 570 40.63 -80.77 -25.59
N SER A 571 41.27 -81.67 -24.86
CA SER A 571 42.24 -81.33 -23.81
C SER A 571 43.63 -81.93 -24.08
N MET A 572 43.79 -82.65 -25.19
CA MET A 572 45.02 -83.33 -25.59
C MET A 572 45.33 -83.10 -27.07
N GLY A 573 46.63 -83.11 -27.39
CA GLY A 573 47.09 -82.93 -28.77
C GLY A 573 47.52 -81.50 -29.08
N SER A 574 47.37 -81.09 -30.35
CA SER A 574 47.76 -79.77 -30.85
C SER A 574 46.57 -78.90 -31.24
N GLN A 575 45.36 -79.30 -30.83
CA GLN A 575 44.11 -78.57 -31.01
C GLN A 575 43.32 -78.67 -29.71
N LEU A 576 43.55 -77.74 -28.80
CA LEU A 576 42.84 -77.65 -27.51
C LEU A 576 41.56 -76.82 -27.69
N GLY A 577 40.54 -77.02 -26.85
CA GLY A 577 39.25 -76.29 -26.88
C GLY A 577 38.35 -76.59 -28.09
N CYS A 578 38.87 -77.23 -29.13
CA CYS A 578 38.04 -77.69 -30.24
C CYS A 578 37.07 -78.83 -29.88
N SER A 579 36.00 -78.97 -30.68
CA SER A 579 34.99 -80.03 -30.55
C SER A 579 35.61 -81.43 -30.51
N ASP A 580 35.22 -82.22 -29.51
CA ASP A 580 35.63 -83.61 -29.25
C ASP A 580 34.37 -84.43 -28.99
N TYR A 581 33.85 -85.05 -30.04
CA TYR A 581 32.53 -85.67 -30.04
C TYR A 581 32.46 -86.95 -29.17
N ASP A 582 33.56 -87.68 -29.06
CA ASP A 582 33.61 -88.95 -28.32
C ASP A 582 34.33 -88.86 -26.96
N SER A 583 34.84 -87.68 -26.63
CA SER A 583 35.44 -87.29 -25.35
C SER A 583 36.68 -88.11 -24.99
N ASP A 584 37.46 -88.53 -25.99
CA ASP A 584 38.75 -89.20 -25.76
C ASP A 584 39.92 -88.23 -25.52
N GLY A 585 39.65 -86.94 -25.66
CA GLY A 585 40.53 -85.81 -25.41
C GLY A 585 41.11 -85.17 -26.67
N TYR A 586 40.97 -85.78 -27.85
CA TYR A 586 41.48 -85.23 -29.12
C TYR A 586 40.37 -84.62 -29.96
N SER A 587 40.63 -83.46 -30.58
CA SER A 587 39.58 -82.83 -31.39
C SER A 587 39.22 -83.64 -32.64
N ASP A 588 37.96 -83.55 -33.05
CA ASP A 588 37.38 -84.21 -34.23
C ASP A 588 38.18 -83.94 -35.52
N SER A 589 38.89 -82.82 -35.57
CA SER A 589 39.61 -82.34 -36.75
C SER A 589 41.00 -82.99 -36.91
N ILE A 590 41.61 -83.46 -35.82
CA ILE A 590 42.86 -84.23 -35.83
C ILE A 590 42.67 -85.71 -35.50
N ASP A 591 41.47 -86.10 -35.06
CA ASP A 591 41.10 -87.48 -34.82
C ASP A 591 40.73 -88.20 -36.13
N VAL A 592 41.39 -89.33 -36.39
CA VAL A 592 41.09 -90.20 -37.54
C VAL A 592 39.79 -91.01 -37.32
N PHE A 593 39.36 -91.17 -36.07
CA PHE A 593 38.17 -91.89 -35.64
C PHE A 593 37.29 -91.07 -34.66
N PRO A 594 36.69 -89.93 -35.07
CA PRO A 594 35.94 -88.98 -34.20
C PRO A 594 34.67 -89.49 -33.50
N ALA A 595 34.42 -90.80 -33.49
CA ALA A 595 33.25 -91.42 -32.88
C ALA A 595 33.62 -92.69 -32.08
N GLU A 596 34.92 -92.96 -31.90
CA GLU A 596 35.46 -94.14 -31.26
C GLU A 596 36.46 -93.76 -30.16
N SER A 597 35.94 -93.57 -28.94
CA SER A 597 36.66 -92.98 -27.79
C SER A 597 37.85 -93.76 -27.23
N THR A 598 38.29 -94.80 -27.92
CA THR A 598 39.45 -95.61 -27.56
C THR A 598 40.63 -95.45 -28.51
N GLN A 599 40.47 -94.72 -29.63
CA GLN A 599 41.48 -94.62 -30.69
C GLN A 599 41.40 -93.26 -31.40
N TRP A 600 42.47 -92.46 -31.33
CA TRP A 600 42.56 -91.17 -32.03
C TRP A 600 43.49 -91.17 -33.26
N ILE A 601 44.35 -92.19 -33.41
CA ILE A 601 45.35 -92.30 -34.47
C ILE A 601 45.47 -93.73 -34.99
N ASP A 602 45.58 -93.89 -36.32
CA ASP A 602 45.87 -95.18 -36.96
C ASP A 602 47.38 -95.50 -36.82
N SER A 603 47.75 -96.28 -35.80
CA SER A 603 49.11 -96.80 -35.61
C SER A 603 49.11 -98.33 -35.49
N ASP A 604 49.98 -99.00 -36.25
CA ASP A 604 50.06 -100.47 -36.37
C ASP A 604 50.87 -101.18 -35.25
#